data_AF-A0A5C8VQB1-F1
#
_entry.id   AF-A0A5C8VQB1-F1
#
_cell.length_a   1.000
_cell.length_b   1.000
_cell.length_c   1.000
_cell.angle_alpha   90.00
_cell.angle_beta   90.00
_cell.angle_gamma   90.00
#
_symmetry.space_group_name_H-M   'P 1'
#
loop_
_entity.id
_entity.type
_entity.pdbx_description
1 polymer ?
#
loop_
_entity_poly.entity_id
_entity_poly.type
_entity_poly.pdbx_seq_one_letter_code
_entity_poly.pdbx_strand_id
1 'polypeptide(L)'
;MIDAARQVIEGSQAAHDGPAGESAPAPVSSLGADVQHDPVDLLGDISDSLLDAYQLAKHDGDPLTIALIEKVLFHVGRRLARGMSPAEAGIPCH
;
A
#
# COMPACT_ATOMS: atom_id res chain seq x y z
N MET A 1 -22.05 37.07 -17.21
CA MET A 1 -21.63 36.33 -18.42
C MET A 1 -20.73 35.20 -17.99
N ILE A 2 -21.15 33.97 -18.33
CA ILE A 2 -20.43 32.69 -18.26
C ILE A 2 -20.19 32.17 -16.82
N ASP A 3 -21.25 31.92 -16.04
CA ASP A 3 -21.80 30.57 -15.80
C ASP A 3 -21.90 29.65 -17.04
N ALA A 4 -20.89 28.80 -17.26
CA ALA A 4 -20.99 27.61 -18.11
C ALA A 4 -19.78 26.67 -17.94
N ALA A 5 -19.84 25.72 -16.99
CA ALA A 5 -19.05 24.48 -17.03
C ALA A 5 -19.57 23.41 -16.06
N ARG A 6 -20.90 23.31 -15.88
CA ARG A 6 -21.57 22.19 -15.22
C ARG A 6 -22.44 21.49 -16.26
N GLN A 7 -22.39 20.16 -16.32
CA GLN A 7 -22.92 19.25 -17.36
C GLN A 7 -21.86 19.03 -18.46
N VAL A 8 -21.35 17.83 -18.69
CA VAL A 8 -22.08 16.64 -19.14
C VAL A 8 -21.47 15.36 -18.55
N ILE A 9 -22.17 14.79 -17.57
CA ILE A 9 -22.19 13.36 -17.32
C ILE A 9 -23.33 12.83 -18.23
N GLU A 10 -23.19 11.60 -18.75
CA GLU A 10 -24.17 10.85 -19.57
C GLU A 10 -23.99 10.97 -21.09
N GLY A 11 -23.38 9.94 -21.68
CA GLY A 11 -23.36 9.72 -23.11
C GLY A 11 -22.49 8.55 -23.54
N SER A 12 -23.09 7.36 -23.65
CA SER A 12 -22.64 6.19 -24.44
C SER A 12 -22.04 4.99 -23.70
N GLN A 13 -22.88 4.36 -22.89
CA GLN A 13 -23.08 2.92 -23.02
C GLN A 13 -23.75 2.65 -24.38
N ALA A 14 -23.06 2.03 -25.33
CA ALA A 14 -23.62 1.24 -26.44
C ALA A 14 -22.49 0.67 -27.31
N ALA A 15 -21.89 -0.42 -26.88
CA ALA A 15 -21.19 -1.34 -27.78
C ALA A 15 -21.20 -2.73 -27.13
N HIS A 16 -22.39 -3.32 -27.08
CA HIS A 16 -22.58 -4.73 -26.81
C HIS A 16 -22.70 -5.41 -28.16
N ASP A 17 -21.65 -6.10 -28.60
CA ASP A 17 -21.74 -7.21 -29.54
C ASP A 17 -20.53 -8.11 -29.34
N GLY A 18 -20.79 -9.35 -28.92
CA GLY A 18 -19.78 -10.38 -28.72
C GLY A 18 -19.42 -11.10 -30.02
N PRO A 19 -18.42 -12.00 -29.95
CA PRO A 19 -18.73 -13.35 -30.43
C PRO A 19 -18.25 -14.44 -29.46
N ALA A 20 -19.05 -15.50 -29.44
CA ALA A 20 -18.79 -16.77 -28.78
C ALA A 20 -17.55 -17.48 -29.37
N GLY A 21 -16.75 -18.11 -28.51
CA GLY A 21 -15.71 -19.03 -28.95
C GLY A 21 -14.66 -19.33 -27.88
N GLU A 22 -14.81 -20.51 -27.29
CA GLU A 22 -13.74 -21.32 -26.69
C GLU A 22 -13.28 -21.03 -25.26
N SER A 23 -13.64 -21.97 -24.39
CA SER A 23 -13.05 -22.20 -23.07
C SER A 23 -11.52 -22.30 -23.14
N ALA A 24 -10.87 -21.40 -22.42
CA ALA A 24 -9.67 -21.74 -21.66
C ALA A 24 -9.84 -21.09 -20.28
N PRO A 25 -9.86 -21.85 -19.17
CA PRO A 25 -9.75 -21.22 -17.87
C PRO A 25 -8.40 -20.52 -17.85
N ALA A 26 -8.42 -19.19 -17.70
CA ALA A 26 -7.23 -18.46 -17.31
C ALA A 26 -6.62 -19.19 -16.10
N PRO A 27 -5.29 -19.38 -16.03
CA PRO A 27 -4.69 -19.74 -14.76
C PRO A 27 -5.01 -18.57 -13.84
N VAL A 28 -6.03 -18.76 -13.01
CA VAL A 28 -6.17 -18.07 -11.74
C VAL A 28 -4.81 -18.26 -11.09
N SER A 29 -4.02 -17.19 -11.08
CA SER A 29 -2.78 -17.18 -10.35
C SER A 29 -3.19 -17.30 -8.88
N SER A 30 -3.30 -18.54 -8.40
CA SER A 30 -3.26 -18.89 -6.99
C SER A 30 -1.84 -18.60 -6.50
N LEU A 31 -1.51 -17.32 -6.38
CA LEU A 31 -0.39 -16.81 -5.61
C LEU A 31 -0.99 -15.87 -4.57
N GLY A 32 -1.03 -16.17 -3.29
CA GLY A 32 -0.62 -17.37 -2.60
C GLY A 32 -1.68 -17.72 -1.56
N ALA A 33 -1.36 -18.72 -0.75
CA ALA A 33 -2.12 -19.01 0.46
C ALA A 33 -2.44 -17.69 1.18
N ASP A 34 -3.68 -17.57 1.64
CA ASP A 34 -4.07 -16.62 2.68
C ASP A 34 -3.31 -17.01 3.94
N VAL A 35 -2.00 -16.74 3.94
CA VAL A 35 -1.17 -16.81 5.12
C VAL A 35 -1.75 -15.71 5.97
N GLN A 36 -2.45 -16.09 7.03
CA GLN A 36 -2.78 -15.15 8.09
C GLN A 36 -1.46 -14.59 8.62
N HIS A 37 -1.01 -13.49 8.03
CA HIS A 37 0.07 -12.70 8.59
C HIS A 37 -0.47 -12.06 9.84
N ASP A 38 0.26 -12.23 10.93
CA ASP A 38 0.04 -11.39 12.08
C ASP A 38 0.14 -9.94 11.58
N PRO A 39 -0.84 -9.07 11.86
CA PRO A 39 -0.75 -7.66 11.50
C PRO A 39 0.55 -6.99 11.98
N VAL A 40 1.20 -7.51 13.02
CA VAL A 40 2.53 -7.07 13.48
C VAL A 40 3.64 -7.48 12.51
N ASP A 41 3.62 -8.71 11.99
CA ASP A 41 4.60 -9.20 11.01
C ASP A 41 4.52 -8.38 9.71
N LEU A 42 3.30 -8.10 9.24
CA LEU A 42 3.08 -7.26 8.07
C LEU A 42 3.61 -5.83 8.27
N LEU A 43 3.52 -5.27 9.48
CA LEU A 43 4.09 -3.95 9.79
C LEU A 43 5.62 -3.97 9.79
N GLY A 44 6.23 -5.09 10.19
CA GLY A 44 7.67 -5.34 10.09
C GLY A 44 8.12 -5.30 8.62
N ASP A 45 7.50 -6.10 7.75
CA ASP A 45 7.85 -6.17 6.32
C ASP A 45 7.70 -4.81 5.61
N ILE A 46 6.65 -4.07 5.96
CA ILE A 46 6.44 -2.69 5.47
C ILE A 46 7.58 -1.78 5.94
N SER A 47 8.03 -1.92 7.19
CA SER A 47 9.10 -1.08 7.73
C SER A 47 10.43 -1.33 7.03
N ASP A 48 10.75 -2.59 6.71
CA ASP A 48 11.96 -2.95 5.97
C ASP A 48 11.93 -2.40 4.55
N SER A 49 10.81 -2.55 3.85
CA SER A 49 10.62 -1.99 2.51
C SER A 49 10.76 -0.46 2.48
N LEU A 50 10.29 0.22 3.54
CA LEU A 50 10.42 1.68 3.68
C LEU A 50 11.87 2.11 3.94
N LEU A 51 12.65 1.29 4.67
CA LEU A 51 14.07 1.56 4.89
C LEU A 51 14.86 1.44 3.57
N ASP A 52 14.57 0.44 2.74
CA ASP A 52 15.19 0.30 1.43
C ASP A 52 14.85 1.50 0.53
N ALA A 53 13.57 1.89 0.47
CA ALA A 53 13.13 3.05 -0.28
C ALA A 53 13.80 4.35 0.21
N TYR A 54 14.04 4.49 1.52
CA TYR A 54 14.75 5.63 2.09
C TYR A 54 16.19 5.72 1.61
N GLN A 55 16.91 4.59 1.56
CA GLN A 55 18.28 4.56 1.05
C GLN A 55 18.35 4.91 -0.43
N LEU A 56 17.38 4.41 -1.22
CA LEU A 56 17.27 4.77 -2.63
C LEU A 56 17.00 6.27 -2.81
N ALA A 57 16.05 6.83 -2.06
CA ALA A 57 15.73 8.25 -2.12
C ALA A 57 16.92 9.14 -1.71
N LYS A 58 17.72 8.70 -0.74
CA LYS A 58 18.99 9.36 -0.36
C LYS A 58 20.01 9.33 -1.47
N HIS A 59 20.16 8.19 -2.13
CA HIS A 59 21.07 8.03 -3.25
C HIS A 59 20.67 8.95 -4.43
N ASP A 60 19.37 9.04 -4.70
CA ASP A 60 18.82 9.88 -5.78
C ASP A 60 18.82 11.38 -5.43
N GLY A 61 19.02 11.73 -4.16
CA GLY A 61 19.10 13.11 -3.70
C GLY A 61 17.78 13.87 -3.75
N ASP A 62 16.64 13.17 -3.69
CA ASP A 62 15.30 13.80 -3.70
C ASP A 62 14.82 14.12 -2.27
N PRO A 63 14.89 15.39 -1.83
CA PRO A 63 14.53 15.77 -0.47
C PRO A 63 13.05 15.58 -0.15
N LEU A 64 12.16 15.66 -1.15
CA LEU A 64 10.72 15.52 -0.93
C LEU A 64 10.37 14.06 -0.64
N THR A 65 10.92 13.14 -1.43
CA THR A 65 10.72 11.71 -1.23
C THR A 65 11.32 11.25 0.09
N ILE A 66 12.54 11.72 0.43
CA ILE A 66 13.17 11.46 1.73
C ILE A 66 12.23 11.88 2.88
N ALA A 67 11.72 13.12 2.86
CA ALA A 67 10.85 13.62 3.93
C ALA A 67 9.52 12.85 4.04
N LEU A 68 8.96 12.42 2.90
CA LEU A 68 7.75 11.61 2.88
C LEU A 68 7.99 10.25 3.54
N ILE A 69 9.08 9.57 3.17
CA ILE A 69 9.43 8.27 3.72
C ILE A 69 9.71 8.36 5.23
N GLU A 70 10.43 9.39 5.68
CA GLU A 70 10.66 9.63 7.11
C GLU A 70 9.34 9.78 7.89
N LYS A 71 8.37 10.52 7.34
CA LYS A 71 7.06 10.68 7.95
C LYS A 71 6.29 9.36 8.05
N VAL A 72 6.38 8.52 7.01
CA VAL A 72 5.72 7.20 7.02
C VAL A 72 6.41 6.27 8.02
N LEU A 73 7.74 6.20 8.02
CA LEU A 73 8.52 5.44 9.00
C LEU A 73 8.17 5.82 10.44
N PHE A 74 8.04 7.13 10.73
CA PHE A 74 7.60 7.60 12.04
C PHE A 74 6.20 7.09 12.40
N HIS A 75 5.26 7.11 11.44
CA HIS A 75 3.91 6.63 11.66
C HIS A 75 3.86 5.12 11.93
N VAL A 76 4.58 4.34 11.13
CA VAL A 76 4.69 2.87 11.26
C VAL A 76 5.36 2.50 12.58
N GLY A 77 6.50 3.12 12.91
CA GLY A 77 7.21 2.89 14.18
C GLY A 77 6.34 3.20 15.40
N ARG A 78 5.55 4.29 15.37
CA ARG A 78 4.59 4.59 16.44
C ARG A 78 3.49 3.53 16.56
N ARG A 79 3.05 2.92 15.45
CA ARG A 79 2.05 1.85 15.46
C ARG A 79 2.63 0.55 16.02
N LEU A 80 3.85 0.20 15.63
CA LEU A 80 4.60 -0.93 16.19
C LEU A 80 4.76 -0.78 17.71
N ALA A 81 5.23 0.38 18.17
CA ALA A 81 5.40 0.66 19.60
C ALA A 81 4.10 0.59 20.42
N ARG A 82 2.93 0.85 19.81
CA ARG A 82 1.62 0.71 20.48
C ARG A 82 1.14 -0.74 20.58
N GLY A 83 1.59 -1.60 19.68
CA GLY A 83 1.30 -3.03 19.73
C GLY A 83 2.21 -3.81 20.67
N MET A 84 3.33 -3.21 21.08
CA MET A 84 4.37 -3.85 21.88
C MET A 84 4.13 -3.65 23.38
N SER A 85 4.12 -4.72 24.15
CA SER A 85 4.14 -4.68 25.61
C SER A 85 5.53 -4.27 26.13
N PRO A 86 5.65 -3.74 27.36
CA PRO A 86 6.95 -3.38 27.93
C PRO A 86 7.95 -4.56 27.99
N ALA A 87 7.46 -5.78 28.22
CA ALA A 87 8.29 -6.99 28.24
C ALA A 87 8.87 -7.31 26.85
N GLU A 88 8.07 -7.16 25.79
CA GLU A 88 8.51 -7.34 24.40
C GLU A 88 9.47 -6.22 23.96
N ALA A 89 9.32 -5.02 24.54
CA ALA A 89 10.25 -3.91 24.34
C ALA A 89 11.56 -4.03 25.15
N GLY A 90 11.74 -5.11 25.94
CA GLY A 90 12.90 -5.31 26.79
C GLY A 90 12.99 -4.31 27.96
N ILE A 91 11.87 -3.68 28.33
CA ILE A 91 11.80 -2.73 29.44
C ILE A 91 11.54 -3.54 30.73
N PRO A 92 12.49 -3.57 31.69
CA PRO A 92 12.27 -4.26 32.94
C PRO A 92 11.10 -3.62 33.70
N CYS A 93 10.06 -4.42 33.95
CA CYS A 93 8.93 -4.02 34.77
C CYS A 93 9.28 -4.35 36.23
N HIS A 94 9.33 -3.32 37.07
CA HIS A 94 9.57 -3.43 38.52
C HIS A 94 8.26 -3.57 39.30
#